data_AF-A0A4V1UPM5-F1
#
_entry.id   AF-A0A4V1UPM5-F1
#
_cell.length_a   1.000
_cell.length_b   1.000
_cell.length_c   1.000
_cell.angle_alpha   90.00
_cell.angle_beta   90.00
_cell.angle_gamma   90.00
#
_symmetry.space_group_name_H-M   'P 1'
#
loop_
_entity.id
_entity.type
_entity.pdbx_description
1 polymer ?
#
loop_
_entity_poly.entity_id
_entity_poly.type
_entity_poly.pdbx_seq_one_letter_code
_entity_poly.pdbx_strand_id
1 'polypeptide(L)'
;MQAYILLDRSGSMESLWKEALSSVNAYAKELANKQDGPAVDSHITLAVFDEQAGLQFDVLRRKQLATSWEKVTDKDATPRGMTPLLDSLIRIIALADADKPDKAVIVVMTDGMENASRE
;
A
#
# COMPACT_ATOMS: atom_id res chain seq x y z
N MET A 1 -14.60 7.05 3.43
CA MET A 1 -13.21 6.99 3.97
C MET A 1 -12.32 6.38 2.90
N GLN A 2 -11.07 6.84 2.77
CA GLN A 2 -10.10 6.25 1.83
C GLN A 2 -8.87 5.76 2.59
N ALA A 3 -8.50 4.49 2.35
CA ALA A 3 -7.28 3.90 2.86
C ALA A 3 -6.21 3.88 1.76
N TYR A 4 -5.00 4.27 2.11
CA TYR A 4 -3.83 4.28 1.25
C TYR A 4 -2.80 3.34 1.86
N ILE A 5 -2.61 2.19 1.23
CA ILE A 5 -1.66 1.19 1.67
C ILE A 5 -0.39 1.39 0.84
N LEU A 6 0.72 1.60 1.52
CA LEU A 6 2.06 1.65 0.95
C LEU A 6 2.80 0.38 1.39
N LEU A 7 3.01 -0.54 0.46
CA LEU A 7 3.66 -1.82 0.70
C LEU A 7 5.10 -1.79 0.17
N ASP A 8 6.05 -1.94 1.07
CA ASP A 8 7.46 -2.15 0.76
C ASP A 8 7.61 -3.49 0.05
N ARG A 9 8.16 -3.45 -1.17
CA ARG A 9 8.54 -4.64 -1.93
C ARG A 9 10.04 -4.71 -2.12
N SER A 10 10.84 -4.11 -1.24
CA SER A 10 12.28 -4.24 -1.23
C SER A 10 12.70 -5.72 -1.13
N GLY A 11 13.95 -6.02 -1.50
CA GLY A 11 14.48 -7.37 -1.38
C GLY A 11 14.49 -7.90 0.06
N SER A 12 14.57 -7.01 1.05
CA SER A 12 14.58 -7.44 2.46
C SER A 12 13.24 -7.99 2.94
N MET A 13 12.15 -7.60 2.28
CA MET A 13 10.82 -8.12 2.54
C MET A 13 10.64 -9.59 2.12
N GLU A 14 11.62 -10.23 1.45
CA GLU A 14 11.49 -11.59 0.91
C GLU A 14 11.00 -12.62 1.95
N SER A 15 11.52 -12.56 3.17
CA SER A 15 11.13 -13.50 4.24
C SER A 15 9.75 -13.22 4.86
N LEU A 16 9.20 -12.02 4.68
CA LEU A 16 7.93 -11.56 5.24
C LEU A 16 6.85 -11.32 4.17
N TRP A 17 7.18 -11.56 2.90
CA TRP A 17 6.36 -11.11 1.77
C TRP A 17 4.98 -11.76 1.74
N LYS A 18 4.92 -13.06 2.06
CA LYS A 18 3.64 -13.80 2.12
C LYS A 18 2.74 -13.25 3.23
N GLU A 19 3.31 -12.96 4.40
CA GLU A 19 2.64 -12.36 5.54
C GLU A 19 2.17 -10.95 5.21
N ALA A 20 2.99 -10.16 4.50
CA ALA A 20 2.64 -8.81 4.07
C ALA A 20 1.44 -8.82 3.12
N LEU A 21 1.47 -9.65 2.06
CA LEU A 21 0.35 -9.83 1.13
C LEU A 21 -0.92 -10.33 1.84
N SER A 22 -0.76 -11.29 2.76
CA SER A 22 -1.87 -11.80 3.57
C SER A 22 -2.53 -10.68 4.40
N SER A 23 -1.70 -9.84 5.03
CA SER A 23 -2.15 -8.73 5.87
C SER A 23 -2.87 -7.64 5.07
N VAL A 24 -2.37 -7.28 3.87
CA VAL A 24 -3.07 -6.35 2.96
C VAL A 24 -4.46 -6.88 2.61
N ASN A 25 -4.55 -8.15 2.22
CA ASN A 25 -5.81 -8.77 1.84
C ASN A 25 -6.77 -8.92 3.03
N ALA A 26 -6.26 -9.23 4.22
CA ALA A 26 -7.04 -9.29 5.45
C ALA A 26 -7.60 -7.92 5.82
N TYR A 27 -6.77 -6.88 5.77
CA TYR A 27 -7.18 -5.50 6.03
C TYR A 27 -8.29 -5.04 5.08
N ALA A 28 -8.17 -5.33 3.78
CA ALA A 28 -9.22 -5.02 2.80
C ALA A 28 -10.54 -5.75 3.12
N LYS A 29 -10.45 -7.03 3.50
CA LYS A 29 -11.62 -7.82 3.92
C LYS A 29 -12.28 -7.27 5.19
N GLU A 30 -11.49 -6.82 6.17
CA GLU A 30 -12.03 -6.19 7.38
C GLU A 30 -12.73 -4.87 7.07
N LEU A 31 -12.16 -4.04 6.19
CA LEU A 31 -12.81 -2.83 5.71
C LEU A 31 -14.13 -3.11 4.98
N ALA A 32 -14.19 -4.19 4.19
CA ALA A 32 -15.40 -4.61 3.49
C ALA A 32 -16.51 -5.11 4.43
N ASN A 33 -16.14 -5.70 5.57
CA ASN A 33 -17.07 -6.31 6.53
C ASN A 33 -17.54 -5.37 7.64
N LYS A 34 -17.05 -4.13 7.71
CA LYS A 34 -17.56 -3.17 8.69
C LYS A 34 -19.05 -2.95 8.44
N GLN A 35 -19.87 -3.15 9.47
CA GLN A 35 -21.34 -3.01 9.39
C GLN A 35 -21.84 -1.66 9.93
N ASP A 36 -20.99 -0.94 10.68
CA ASP A 36 -21.32 0.37 11.24
C ASP A 36 -20.70 1.53 10.46
N GLY A 37 -21.54 2.50 10.06
CA GLY A 37 -21.13 3.73 9.38
C GLY A 37 -20.94 3.58 7.86
N PRO A 38 -20.28 4.55 7.18
CA PRO A 38 -20.05 4.56 5.72
C PRO A 38 -19.11 3.46 5.20
N ALA A 39 -19.15 2.27 5.81
CA ALA A 39 -18.40 1.09 5.42
C ALA A 39 -18.70 0.64 3.98
N VAL A 40 -19.88 0.98 3.45
CA VAL A 40 -20.28 0.74 2.06
C VAL A 40 -19.42 1.52 1.06
N ASP A 41 -18.79 2.65 1.46
CA ASP A 41 -18.00 3.52 0.58
C ASP A 41 -16.51 3.58 0.94
N SER A 42 -15.99 2.54 1.61
CA SER A 42 -14.55 2.46 1.90
C SER A 42 -13.78 2.11 0.64
N HIS A 43 -12.94 3.04 0.17
CA HIS A 43 -12.07 2.82 -0.98
C HIS A 43 -10.63 2.57 -0.52
N ILE A 44 -9.93 1.69 -1.22
CA ILE A 44 -8.55 1.30 -0.95
C ILE A 44 -7.71 1.63 -2.17
N THR A 45 -6.62 2.34 -1.95
CA THR A 45 -5.52 2.48 -2.91
C THR A 45 -4.34 1.70 -2.35
N LEU A 46 -3.79 0.78 -3.14
CA LEU A 46 -2.59 0.02 -2.81
C LEU A 46 -1.48 0.44 -3.76
N ALA A 47 -0.40 0.97 -3.20
CA ALA A 47 0.84 1.23 -3.89
C ALA A 47 1.95 0.33 -3.33
N VAL A 48 2.87 -0.08 -4.20
CA VAL A 48 4.11 -0.75 -3.83
C VAL A 48 5.31 0.10 -4.18
N PHE A 49 6.40 -0.03 -3.40
CA PHE A 49 7.62 0.72 -3.65
C PHE A 49 8.89 -0.09 -3.44
N ASP A 50 9.93 0.30 -4.16
CA ASP A 50 11.32 -0.19 -4.06
C ASP A 50 12.24 0.82 -4.77
N GLU A 51 13.55 0.58 -4.71
CA GLU A 51 14.53 1.23 -5.57
C GLU A 51 15.16 0.20 -6.52
N GLN A 52 15.01 0.48 -7.82
CA GLN A 52 15.71 -0.21 -8.91
C GLN A 52 16.04 0.81 -9.98
N ALA A 53 17.27 1.33 -9.95
CA ALA A 53 17.70 2.43 -10.81
C ALA A 53 16.83 3.70 -10.64
N GLY A 54 16.48 4.00 -9.39
CA GLY A 54 15.58 5.07 -8.97
C GLY A 54 14.35 4.55 -8.25
N LEU A 55 13.66 5.46 -7.56
CA LEU A 55 12.40 5.20 -6.89
C LEU A 55 11.38 4.62 -7.87
N GLN A 56 10.87 3.43 -7.54
CA GLN A 56 9.72 2.83 -8.18
C GLN A 56 8.52 2.99 -7.25
N PHE A 57 7.40 3.48 -7.80
CA PHE A 57 6.15 3.66 -7.06
C PHE A 57 5.00 3.22 -7.96
N ASP A 58 4.51 2.00 -7.75
CA ASP A 58 3.49 1.40 -8.60
C ASP A 58 2.17 1.32 -7.86
N VAL A 59 1.11 1.93 -8.41
CA VAL A 59 -0.24 1.81 -7.87
C VAL A 59 -0.91 0.57 -8.43
N LEU A 60 -0.95 -0.50 -7.64
CA LEU A 60 -1.54 -1.79 -8.04
C LEU A 60 -3.06 -1.78 -8.05
N ARG A 61 -3.67 -1.03 -7.11
CA ARG A 61 -5.12 -0.82 -7.02
C ARG A 61 -5.38 0.64 -6.72
N ARG A 62 -6.33 1.26 -7.40
CA ARG A 62 -6.62 2.69 -7.30
C ARG A 62 -8.08 2.93 -6.97
N LYS A 63 -8.38 3.52 -5.79
CA LYS A 63 -9.76 3.77 -5.33
C LYS A 63 -10.66 2.55 -5.56
N GLN A 64 -10.17 1.36 -5.23
CA GLN A 64 -10.99 0.16 -5.36
C GLN A 64 -11.94 0.09 -4.17
N LEU A 65 -13.21 -0.21 -4.41
CA LEU A 65 -14.16 -0.43 -3.34
C LEU A 65 -13.75 -1.66 -2.52
N ALA A 66 -13.75 -1.56 -1.19
CA ALA A 66 -13.34 -2.66 -0.33
C ALA A 66 -14.17 -3.93 -0.57
N THR A 67 -15.47 -3.78 -0.86
CA THR A 67 -16.38 -4.91 -1.14
C THR A 67 -16.10 -5.60 -2.48
N SER A 68 -15.41 -4.94 -3.41
CA SER A 68 -14.96 -5.52 -4.68
C SER A 68 -13.45 -5.75 -4.72
N TRP A 69 -12.79 -5.86 -3.55
CA TRP A 69 -11.35 -6.03 -3.45
C TRP A 69 -10.85 -7.26 -4.20
N GLU A 70 -9.97 -7.02 -5.17
CA GLU A 70 -9.24 -8.05 -5.90
C GLU A 70 -7.95 -8.35 -5.15
N LYS A 71 -7.81 -9.59 -4.66
CA LYS A 71 -6.65 -9.99 -3.88
C LYS A 71 -5.35 -9.66 -4.59
N VAL A 72 -4.41 -9.07 -3.85
CA VAL A 72 -3.03 -8.88 -4.29
C VAL A 72 -2.23 -10.15 -4.03
N THR A 73 -1.40 -10.54 -4.99
CA THR A 73 -0.61 -11.79 -4.98
C THR A 73 0.79 -11.55 -5.54
N ASP A 74 1.64 -12.58 -5.52
CA ASP A 74 2.98 -12.57 -6.14
C ASP A 74 2.96 -12.30 -7.66
N LYS A 75 1.79 -12.39 -8.31
CA LYS A 75 1.65 -12.01 -9.73
C LYS A 75 1.58 -10.51 -9.95
N ASP A 76 1.21 -9.76 -8.92
CA ASP A 76 1.05 -8.31 -8.97
C ASP A 76 2.36 -7.58 -8.59
N ALA A 77 3.11 -8.13 -7.63
CA ALA A 77 4.41 -7.62 -7.21
C ALA A 77 5.24 -8.73 -6.53
N THR A 78 6.55 -8.56 -6.51
CA THR A 78 7.49 -9.46 -5.82
C THR A 78 8.61 -8.65 -5.15
N PRO A 79 9.23 -9.16 -4.07
CA PRO A 79 10.36 -8.54 -3.39
C PRO A 79 11.55 -8.35 -4.33
N ARG A 80 12.16 -7.16 -4.33
CA ARG A 80 13.32 -6.79 -5.12
C ARG A 80 13.86 -5.41 -4.72
N GLY A 81 15.11 -5.10 -5.05
CA GLY A 81 15.62 -3.72 -4.89
C GLY A 81 15.82 -3.28 -3.44
N MET A 82 15.98 -1.97 -3.22
CA MET A 82 16.24 -1.35 -1.92
C MET A 82 15.00 -0.60 -1.36
N THR A 83 15.10 0.01 -0.17
CA THR A 83 13.95 0.60 0.56
C THR A 83 14.04 2.15 0.61
N PRO A 84 13.48 2.89 -0.38
CA PRO A 84 13.38 4.35 -0.37
C PRO A 84 12.08 4.80 0.34
N LEU A 85 12.00 4.54 1.65
CA LEU A 85 10.74 4.69 2.41
C LEU A 85 10.24 6.14 2.49
N LEU A 86 11.12 7.10 2.71
CA LEU A 86 10.74 8.51 2.89
C LEU A 86 10.22 9.12 1.58
N ASP A 87 10.94 8.91 0.49
CA ASP A 87 10.51 9.27 -0.87
C ASP A 87 9.12 8.71 -1.19
N SER A 88 8.90 7.43 -0.84
CA SER A 88 7.64 6.71 -1.09
C SER A 88 6.50 7.24 -0.22
N LEU A 89 6.80 7.62 1.02
CA LEU A 89 5.87 8.30 1.92
C LEU A 89 5.41 9.64 1.35
N ILE A 90 6.33 10.46 0.82
CA ILE A 90 5.98 11.72 0.17
C ILE A 90 5.02 11.47 -1.00
N ARG A 91 5.29 10.46 -1.84
CA ARG A 91 4.43 10.09 -2.97
C ARG A 91 3.02 9.68 -2.56
N ILE A 92 2.88 8.82 -1.55
CA ILE A 92 1.54 8.36 -1.12
C ILE A 92 0.76 9.48 -0.42
N ILE A 93 1.43 10.36 0.34
CA ILE A 93 0.80 11.54 0.94
C ILE A 93 0.31 12.50 -0.14
N ALA A 94 1.14 12.81 -1.15
CA ALA A 94 0.73 13.67 -2.27
C ALA A 94 -0.45 13.07 -3.05
N LEU A 95 -0.49 11.74 -3.22
CA LEU A 95 -1.61 11.05 -3.84
C LEU A 95 -2.91 11.20 -3.01
N ALA A 96 -2.81 11.03 -1.69
CA ALA A 96 -3.95 11.19 -0.79
C ALA A 96 -4.44 12.65 -0.73
N ASP A 97 -3.53 13.62 -0.74
CA ASP A 97 -3.88 15.05 -0.74
C ASP A 97 -4.59 15.45 -2.05
N ALA A 98 -4.08 14.98 -3.20
CA ALA A 98 -4.71 15.19 -4.51
C ALA A 98 -6.14 14.61 -4.59
N ASP A 99 -6.40 13.53 -3.84
CA ASP A 99 -7.70 12.87 -3.78
C ASP A 99 -8.74 13.57 -2.93
N LYS A 100 -8.31 14.45 -2.02
CA LYS A 100 -9.17 15.20 -1.09
C LYS A 100 -10.25 14.33 -0.42
N PRO A 101 -9.91 13.19 0.21
CA PRO A 101 -10.89 12.37 0.91
C PRO A 101 -11.40 13.08 2.16
N ASP A 102 -12.67 12.86 2.53
CA ASP A 102 -13.22 13.34 3.81
C ASP A 102 -12.44 12.79 5.02
N LYS A 103 -11.91 11.57 4.88
CA LYS A 103 -11.04 10.91 5.86
C LYS A 103 -10.05 10.00 5.16
N ALA A 104 -8.76 10.28 5.33
CA ALA A 104 -7.65 9.45 4.86
C ALA A 104 -7.07 8.60 6.01
N VAL A 105 -6.69 7.38 5.69
CA VAL A 105 -5.82 6.54 6.55
C VAL A 105 -4.66 6.07 5.69
N ILE A 106 -3.42 6.34 6.11
CA ILE A 106 -2.22 5.83 5.45
C ILE A 106 -1.71 4.65 6.27
N VAL A 107 -1.55 3.51 5.62
CA VAL A 107 -1.01 2.27 6.19
C VAL A 107 0.30 1.99 5.49
N VAL A 108 1.38 1.90 6.26
CA VAL A 108 2.71 1.57 5.72
C VAL A 108 3.08 0.18 6.19
N MET A 109 3.48 -0.67 5.25
CA MET A 109 3.92 -2.03 5.51
C MET A 109 5.37 -2.18 5.04
N THR A 110 6.30 -2.31 5.97
CA THR A 110 7.74 -2.42 5.74
C THR A 110 8.38 -3.17 6.91
N ASP A 111 9.56 -3.75 6.69
CA ASP A 111 10.42 -4.31 7.74
C ASP A 111 11.27 -3.23 8.44
N GLY A 112 11.19 -1.97 7.98
CA GLY A 112 11.82 -0.81 8.59
C GLY A 112 13.29 -0.61 8.19
N MET A 113 13.81 -1.36 7.22
CA MET A 113 15.21 -1.25 6.80
C MET A 113 15.44 -0.19 5.72
N GLU A 114 15.07 1.07 6.03
CA GLU A 114 15.35 2.23 5.16
C GLU A 114 16.85 2.33 4.83
N ASN A 115 17.17 2.51 3.54
CA ASN A 115 18.57 2.52 3.07
C ASN A 115 18.79 3.17 1.69
N ALA A 116 17.80 3.85 1.11
CA ALA A 116 17.87 4.30 -0.29
C ALA A 116 17.19 5.64 -0.59
N SER A 117 16.62 6.32 0.41
CA SER A 117 15.90 7.57 0.15
C SER A 117 16.85 8.72 -0.22
N ARG A 118 16.39 9.68 -1.04
CA ARG A 118 17.19 10.83 -1.51
C ARG A 118 16.49 12.19 -1.39
N GLU A 119 15.18 12.18 -1.16
CA GLU A 119 14.22 13.30 -1.03
C GLU A 119 14.16 14.34 -2.17
#